data_AF-A0A1W9HF48-F1
#
_entry.id   AF-A0A1W9HF48-F1
#
_cell.length_a   1.000
_cell.length_b   1.000
_cell.length_c   1.000
_cell.angle_alpha   90.00
_cell.angle_beta   90.00
_cell.angle_gamma   90.00
#
_symmetry.space_group_name_H-M   'P 1'
#
loop_
_entity.id
_entity.type
_entity.pdbx_description
1 polymer ?
#
loop_
_entity_poly.entity_id
_entity_poly.type
_entity_poly.pdbx_seq_one_letter_code
_entity_poly.pdbx_strand_id
1 'polypeptide(L)' 'MEVQRIDSVNAYSLSDPSGCLAALVGTTIAGWRPSPEGIELAGNDRLTVLLFAYGDNGAAQATAADGTLLLLTRVK' A
#
# COMPACT_ATOMS: atom_id res chain seq x y z
N MET A 1 12.80 -12.61 -6.49
CA MET A 1 11.57 -12.13 -7.15
C MET A 1 11.81 -10.69 -7.50
N GLU A 2 11.87 -10.37 -8.79
CA GLU A 2 12.07 -8.99 -9.25
C GLU A 2 10.75 -8.23 -9.14
N VAL A 3 10.77 -7.03 -8.58
CA VAL A 3 9.57 -6.21 -8.42
C VAL A 3 9.32 -5.50 -9.74
N GLN A 4 8.19 -5.80 -10.38
CA GLN A 4 7.86 -5.21 -11.68
C GLN A 4 7.41 -3.75 -11.52
N ARG A 5 7.95 -2.86 -12.35
CA ARG A 5 7.49 -1.47 -12.46
C ARG A 5 6.23 -1.37 -13.33
N ILE A 6 5.26 -0.55 -12.93
CA ILE A 6 4.02 -0.27 -13.65
C ILE A 6 3.91 1.25 -13.90
N ASP A 7 4.35 1.70 -15.06
CA ASP A 7 4.46 3.14 -15.37
C ASP A 7 3.10 3.83 -15.50
N SER A 8 2.07 3.11 -15.95
CA SER A 8 0.71 3.67 -16.11
C SER A 8 0.11 4.18 -14.80
N VAL A 9 0.52 3.61 -13.66
CA VAL A 9 0.04 3.97 -12.31
C VAL A 9 1.14 4.59 -11.43
N ASN A 10 2.33 4.85 -11.98
CA ASN A 10 3.49 5.33 -11.24
C ASN A 10 3.83 4.47 -9.99
N ALA A 11 3.65 3.15 -10.08
CA ALA A 11 3.84 2.25 -8.94
C ALA A 11 4.61 0.99 -9.33
N TYR A 12 4.90 0.15 -8.35
CA TYR A 12 5.41 -1.20 -8.51
C TYR A 12 4.27 -2.20 -8.31
N SER A 13 4.39 -3.37 -8.94
CA SER A 13 3.42 -4.45 -8.82
C SER A 13 3.25 -4.90 -7.37
N LEU A 14 2.01 -5.11 -6.97
CA LEU A 14 1.61 -5.67 -5.68
C LEU A 14 0.84 -6.97 -5.92
N SER A 15 1.19 -8.04 -5.21
CA SER A 15 0.45 -9.30 -5.27
C SER A 15 -0.53 -9.36 -4.11
N ASP A 16 -1.82 -9.33 -4.42
CA ASP A 16 -2.93 -9.52 -3.46
C ASP A 16 -4.00 -10.43 -4.10
N PRO A 17 -3.71 -11.73 -4.25
CA PRO A 17 -4.57 -12.64 -5.01
C PRO A 17 -5.96 -12.85 -4.38
N SER A 18 -6.12 -12.58 -3.08
CA SER A 18 -7.42 -12.65 -2.41
C SER A 18 -8.21 -11.35 -2.49
N GLY A 19 -7.61 -10.26 -2.99
CA GLY A 19 -8.22 -8.92 -3.01
C GLY A 19 -8.50 -8.35 -1.61
N CYS A 20 -7.76 -8.82 -0.60
CA CYS A 20 -7.98 -8.43 0.79
C CYS A 20 -7.74 -6.94 1.01
N LEU A 21 -6.72 -6.37 0.36
CA LEU A 21 -6.40 -4.95 0.48
C LEU A 21 -7.51 -4.09 -0.11
N ALA A 22 -8.07 -4.49 -1.25
CA ALA A 22 -9.16 -3.75 -1.87
C ALA A 22 -10.42 -3.74 -0.99
N ALA A 23 -10.73 -4.87 -0.34
CA ALA A 23 -11.83 -4.95 0.62
C ALA A 23 -11.59 -4.09 1.86
N LEU A 24 -10.34 -4.03 2.34
CA LEU A 24 -9.95 -3.27 3.53
C LEU A 24 -9.97 -1.76 3.31
N VAL A 25 -9.56 -1.29 2.13
CA VAL A 25 -9.45 0.14 1.80
C VAL A 25 -10.67 0.68 1.04
N GLY A 26 -11.58 -0.20 0.60
CA GLY A 26 -12.79 0.16 -0.14
C GLY A 26 -12.58 0.56 -1.59
N THR A 27 -11.39 0.32 -2.17
CA THR A 27 -11.08 0.63 -3.57
C THR A 27 -9.97 -0.26 -4.12
N THR A 28 -9.87 -0.37 -5.45
CA THR A 28 -8.85 -1.18 -6.11
C THR A 28 -7.45 -0.59 -5.92
N ILE A 29 -6.53 -1.43 -5.45
CA ILE A 29 -5.09 -1.11 -5.38
C ILE A 29 -4.40 -1.61 -6.64
N ALA A 30 -3.77 -0.70 -7.38
CA ALA A 30 -3.06 -1.01 -8.62
C ALA A 30 -1.58 -1.32 -8.39
N GLY A 31 -1.02 -0.88 -7.27
CA GLY A 31 0.38 -1.14 -6.92
C GLY A 31 0.81 -0.43 -5.65
N TRP A 32 2.11 -0.44 -5.39
CA TRP A 32 2.72 0.26 -4.26
C TRP A 32 3.92 1.10 -4.69
N ARG A 33 4.28 2.12 -3.93
CA ARG A 33 5.51 2.89 -4.15
C ARG A 33 6.11 3.40 -2.84
N PRO A 34 7.44 3.51 -2.74
CA PRO A 34 8.05 4.18 -1.60
C PRO A 34 7.77 5.69 -1.65
N SER A 35 7.67 6.31 -0.48
CA SER A 35 7.71 7.76 -0.29
C SER A 35 8.67 8.08 0.86
N PRO A 36 9.11 9.35 1.01
CA PRO A 36 9.96 9.74 2.14
C PRO A 36 9.33 9.43 3.51
N GLU A 37 8.00 9.50 3.59
CA GLU A 37 7.23 9.31 4.81
C GLU A 37 6.82 7.85 5.04
N GLY A 38 6.94 6.96 4.05
CA GLY A 38 6.43 5.60 4.17
C GLY A 38 6.28 4.82 2.87
N ILE A 39 5.21 4.02 2.81
CA ILE A 39 4.83 3.21 1.67
C ILE A 39 3.41 3.55 1.26
N GLU A 40 3.25 3.98 0.01
CA GLU A 40 1.95 4.34 -0.55
C GLU A 40 1.36 3.17 -1.33
N LEU A 41 0.08 2.90 -1.13
CA LEU A 41 -0.74 2.12 -2.05
C LEU A 41 -1.33 3.05 -3.10
N ALA A 42 -1.13 2.73 -4.37
CA ALA A 42 -1.56 3.54 -5.50
C ALA A 42 -2.82 2.95 -6.14
N GLY A 43 -3.76 3.83 -6.51
CA GLY A 43 -4.92 3.48 -7.32
C GLY A 43 -4.61 3.47 -8.82
N ASN A 44 -5.58 3.07 -9.63
CA ASN A 44 -5.46 3.06 -11.10
C ASN A 44 -5.30 4.47 -11.70
N ASP A 45 -5.70 5.50 -10.96
CA ASP A 45 -5.61 6.92 -11.32
C ASP A 45 -4.28 7.58 -10.89
N ARG A 46 -3.33 6.78 -10.38
CA ARG A 46 -2.02 7.21 -9.82
C ARG A 46 -2.11 7.89 -8.45
N LEU A 47 -3.30 8.14 -7.93
CA LEU A 47 -3.46 8.78 -6.62
C LEU A 47 -3.13 7.80 -5.50
N THR A 48 -2.69 8.35 -4.38
CA THR A 48 -2.46 7.59 -3.15
C THR A 48 -3.81 7.22 -2.56
N VAL A 49 -4.06 5.92 -2.42
CA VAL A 49 -5.23 5.38 -1.73
C VAL A 49 -4.98 5.35 -0.22
N LEU A 50 -3.79 4.90 0.17
CA LEU A 50 -3.42 4.77 1.57
C LEU A 50 -1.90 4.96 1.72
N LEU A 51 -1.48 5.70 2.75
CA LEU A 51 -0.09 5.82 3.15
C LEU A 51 0.13 5.02 4.44
N PHE A 52 0.98 4.01 4.37
CA PHE A 52 1.58 3.41 5.56
C PHE A 52 2.79 4.24 5.95
N ALA A 53 2.63 5.15 6.91
CA ALA A 53 3.71 6.00 7.41
C ALA A 53 4.69 5.18 8.26
N TYR A 54 5.99 5.44 8.12
CA TYR A 54 6.98 4.77 8.97
C TYR A 54 6.75 5.14 10.44
N GLY A 55 6.64 4.13 11.30
CA GLY A 55 6.58 4.29 12.74
C GLY A 55 7.92 3.95 13.42
N ASP A 56 8.07 4.37 14.67
CA ASP A 56 9.28 4.16 15.47
C ASP A 56 9.56 2.68 15.81
N ASN A 57 8.57 1.81 15.63
CA ASN A 57 8.63 0.39 16.01
C ASN A 57 9.07 -0.54 14.85
N GLY A 58 9.53 0.01 13.73
CA GLY A 58 9.96 -0.76 12.55
C GLY A 58 8.79 -1.33 11.72
N ALA A 59 7.55 -1.00 12.07
CA ALA A 59 6.37 -1.22 11.25
C ALA A 59 5.92 0.11 10.63
N ALA A 60 5.35 0.05 9.44
CA ALA A 60 4.64 1.19 8.87
C ALA A 60 3.14 1.10 9.20
N GLN A 61 2.48 2.22 9.44
CA GLN A 61 1.12 2.27 10.02
C GLN A 61 0.19 3.13 9.17
N ALA A 62 -1.06 2.72 9.09
CA ALA A 62 -2.12 3.49 8.46
C ALA A 62 -3.44 3.31 9.23
N THR A 63 -4.36 4.26 9.10
CA THR A 63 -5.72 4.13 9.64
C THR A 63 -6.69 4.02 8.46
N ALA A 64 -7.46 2.94 8.41
CA ALA A 64 -8.51 2.76 7.42
C ALA A 64 -9.68 3.73 7.66
N ALA A 65 -10.56 3.89 6.67
CA ALA A 65 -11.70 4.82 6.75
C ALA A 65 -12.68 4.49 7.90
N ASP A 66 -12.74 3.23 8.33
CA ASP A 66 -13.56 2.77 9.46
C ASP A 66 -12.89 2.97 10.84
N GLY A 67 -11.68 3.56 10.87
CA GLY A 67 -10.90 3.78 12.10
C GLY A 67 -9.99 2.61 12.48
N THR A 68 -9.98 1.51 11.72
CA THR A 68 -9.10 0.37 11.99
C THR A 68 -7.63 0.74 11.79
N LEU A 69 -6.78 0.42 12.78
CA LEU A 69 -5.32 0.55 12.67
C LEU A 69 -4.74 -0.63 11.87
N LEU A 70 -4.00 -0.31 10.81
CA LEU A 70 -3.31 -1.26 9.95
C LEU A 70 -1.81 -1.17 10.16
N LEU A 71 -1.18 -2.32 10.31
CA LEU A 71 0.27 -2.44 10.47
C LEU A 71 0.85 -3.21 9.29
N LEU A 72 1.79 -2.58 8.58
CA LEU A 72 2.60 -3.20 7.55
C LEU A 72 3.94 -3.60 8.16
N THR A 73 4.15 -4.91 8.28
CA THR A 73 5.39 -5.49 8.80
C THR A 73 6.07 -6.35 7.74
N ARG A 74 7.40 -6.44 7.81
CA ARG A 74 8.13 -7.40 7.00
C ARG A 74 7.92 -8.79 7.58
N VAL A 75 7.39 -9.70 6.77
CA VAL A 75 7.38 -11.14 7.08
C VAL A 75 8.81 -11.65 6.96
N LYS A 76 9.25 -12.43 7.95
CA LYS A 76 10.56 -13.09 7.95
C LYS A 76 10.55 -14.36 7.12
#